data_AF-A0A348WUS9-F1
#
_entry.id   AF-A0A348WUS9-F1
#
_cell.length_a   1.000
_cell.length_b   1.000
_cell.length_c   1.000
_cell.angle_alpha   90.00
_cell.angle_beta   90.00
_cell.angle_gamma   90.00
#
_symmetry.space_group_name_H-M   'P 1'
#
loop_
_entity.id
_entity.type
_entity.pdbx_description
1 polymer ?
#
loop_
_entity_poly.entity_id
_entity_poly.type
_entity_poly.pdbx_seq_one_letter_code
_entity_poly.pdbx_strand_id
1 'polypeptide(L)' 'MTGKELLYVEDALGHIKHMKTICETYSRNLQDPNLKAFVETLRQRNQELETKFLNVLGGATNGR' A
#
# COMPACT_ATOMS: atom_id res chain seq x y z
N MET A 1 12.27 15.64 5.81
CA MET A 1 12.65 14.91 4.58
C MET A 1 13.30 15.88 3.62
N THR A 2 14.43 15.50 3.05
CA THR A 2 15.03 16.11 1.86
C THR A 2 14.20 15.77 0.63
N GLY A 3 14.38 16.51 -0.48
CA GLY A 3 13.62 16.25 -1.72
C GLY A 3 13.79 14.83 -2.29
N LYS A 4 14.96 14.21 -2.09
CA LYS A 4 15.22 12.82 -2.55
C LYS A 4 14.50 11.79 -1.67
N GLU A 5 14.48 12.00 -0.36
CA GLU A 5 13.77 11.11 0.58
C GLU A 5 12.26 11.15 0.33
N LEU A 6 11.70 12.33 0.04
CA LEU A 6 10.29 12.45 -0.32
C LEU A 6 9.96 11.67 -1.60
N LEU A 7 10.80 11.79 -2.63
CA LEU A 7 10.61 11.09 -3.89
C LEU A 7 10.62 9.55 -3.71
N TYR A 8 11.52 9.02 -2.87
CA TYR A 8 11.53 7.58 -2.57
C TYR A 8 10.30 7.12 -1.81
N VAL A 9 9.78 7.95 -0.89
CA VAL A 9 8.57 7.63 -0.14
C VAL A 9 7.33 7.68 -1.05
N GLU A 10 7.26 8.65 -1.98
CA GLU A 10 6.19 8.76 -2.97
C GLU A 10 6.21 7.57 -3.96
N ASP A 11 7.38 7.17 -4.45
CA ASP A 11 7.55 6.03 -5.34
C ASP A 11 7.11 4.71 -4.65
N ALA A 12 7.60 4.48 -3.42
CA ALA A 12 7.18 3.33 -2.62
C ALA A 12 5.67 3.32 -2.35
N LEU A 13 5.07 4.48 -2.08
CA LEU A 13 3.62 4.62 -1.90
C LEU A 13 2.86 4.27 -3.18
N GLY A 14 3.38 4.67 -4.35
CA GLY A 14 2.85 4.29 -5.66
C GLY A 14 2.82 2.77 -5.86
N HIS A 15 3.93 2.09 -5.54
CA HIS A 15 4.01 0.63 -5.63
C HIS A 15 3.03 -0.08 -4.68
N ILE A 16 2.89 0.39 -3.44
CA ILE A 16 1.95 -0.18 -2.46
C ILE A 16 0.51 -0.06 -2.96
N LYS A 17 0.13 1.12 -3.47
CA LYS A 17 -1.21 1.35 -4.05
C LYS A 17 -1.46 0.41 -5.23
N HIS A 18 -0.49 0.26 -6.12
CA HIS A 18 -0.59 -0.64 -7.26
C HIS A 18 -0.78 -2.10 -6.84
N MET A 19 0.04 -2.58 -5.87
CA MET A 19 -0.07 -3.93 -5.33
C MET A 19 -1.46 -4.18 -4.71
N LYS A 20 -1.98 -3.21 -3.96
CA LYS A 20 -3.33 -3.29 -3.38
C LYS A 20 -4.41 -3.46 -4.46
N THR A 21 -4.36 -2.67 -5.53
CA THR A 21 -5.31 -2.75 -6.66
C THR A 21 -5.22 -4.11 -7.38
N ILE A 22 -4.01 -4.63 -7.56
CA ILE A 22 -3.80 -5.95 -8.15
C ILE A 22 -4.42 -7.05 -7.26
N CYS A 23 -4.13 -7.03 -5.96
CA CYS A 23 -4.69 -7.99 -5.02
C CYS A 23 -6.23 -7.94 -5.00
N GLU A 24 -6.81 -6.74 -4.96
CA GLU A 24 -8.27 -6.57 -5.01
C GLU A 24 -8.87 -7.08 -6.32
N THR A 25 -8.19 -6.89 -7.45
CA THR A 25 -8.64 -7.41 -8.74
C THR A 25 -8.58 -8.94 -8.75
N TYR A 26 -7.48 -9.53 -8.28
CA TYR A 26 -7.35 -10.98 -8.29
C TYR A 26 -8.29 -11.66 -7.30
N SER A 27 -8.51 -11.13 -6.10
CA SER A 27 -9.43 -11.78 -5.16
C SER A 27 -10.88 -11.85 -5.64
N ARG A 28 -11.27 -10.97 -6.57
CA ARG A 28 -12.58 -11.03 -7.25
C ARG A 28 -12.63 -12.10 -8.35
N ASN A 29 -11.51 -12.37 -9.02
CA ASN A 29 -11.45 -13.25 -10.19
C ASN A 29 -10.95 -14.68 -9.88
N LEU A 30 -10.29 -14.87 -8.74
CA LEU A 30 -9.78 -16.18 -8.32
C LEU A 30 -10.91 -17.10 -7.86
N GLN A 31 -10.88 -18.33 -8.37
CA GLN A 31 -11.83 -19.38 -8.01
C GLN A 31 -11.33 -20.23 -6.83
N ASP A 32 -10.01 -20.40 -6.71
CA ASP A 32 -9.42 -21.15 -5.61
C ASP A 32 -9.60 -20.37 -4.29
N PRO A 33 -10.28 -20.95 -3.29
CA PRO A 33 -10.62 -20.26 -2.04
C PRO A 33 -9.39 -19.97 -1.18
N ASN A 34 -8.36 -20.83 -1.20
CA ASN A 34 -7.13 -20.63 -0.43
C ASN A 34 -6.30 -19.50 -1.03
N LEU A 35 -6.17 -19.49 -2.35
CA LEU A 35 -5.45 -18.45 -3.07
C LEU A 35 -6.16 -17.10 -2.96
N LYS A 36 -7.50 -17.08 -3.00
CA LYS A 36 -8.29 -15.87 -2.75
C LYS A 36 -8.06 -15.33 -1.34
N ALA A 37 -8.10 -16.19 -0.31
CA ALA A 37 -7.86 -15.78 1.08
C ALA A 37 -6.44 -15.23 1.28
N PHE A 38 -5.44 -15.86 0.63
CA PHE A 38 -4.06 -15.39 0.64
C PHE A 38 -3.91 -13.99 0.01
N VAL A 39 -4.48 -13.79 -1.18
CA VAL A 39 -4.45 -12.50 -1.87
C VAL A 39 -5.17 -11.42 -1.06
N GLU A 40 -6.25 -11.77 -0.37
CA GLU A 40 -6.97 -10.81 0.49
C GLU A 40 -6.18 -10.42 1.74
N THR A 41 -5.40 -11.35 2.30
CA THR A 41 -4.43 -11.06 3.36
C THR A 41 -3.34 -10.12 2.86
N LEU A 42 -2.83 -10.33 1.64
CA LEU A 42 -1.86 -9.42 1.03
C LEU A 42 -2.45 -8.03 0.80
N ARG A 43 -3.71 -7.93 0.35
CA ARG A 43 -4.42 -6.65 0.19
C ARG A 43 -4.48 -5.88 1.52
N GLN A 44 -4.87 -6.56 2.61
CA GLN A 44 -4.96 -5.97 3.95
C GLN A 44 -3.59 -5.48 4.44
N ARG A 45 -2.54 -6.29 4.29
CA ARG A 45 -1.18 -5.90 4.66
C ARG A 45 -0.69 -4.66 3.90
N ASN A 46 -0.97 -4.57 2.61
CA ASN A 46 -0.61 -3.40 1.81
C ASN A 46 -1.42 -2.16 2.23
N GLN A 47 -2.68 -2.31 2.64
CA GLN A 47 -3.49 -1.21 3.18
C GLN A 47 -2.95 -0.68 4.53
N GLU A 48 -2.47 -1.56 5.41
CA GLU A 48 -1.80 -1.17 6.64
C GLU A 48 -0.48 -0.43 6.36
N LEU A 49 0.32 -0.91 5.40
CA LEU A 49 1.55 -0.24 4.98
C LEU A 49 1.26 1.14 4.39
N GLU A 50 0.27 1.26 3.50
CA GLU A 50 -0.16 2.54 2.95
C GLU A 50 -0.51 3.54 4.06
N THR A 51 -1.28 3.10 5.07
CA THR A 51 -1.63 3.94 6.22
C THR A 51 -0.40 4.39 7.01
N LYS A 52 0.57 3.50 7.24
CA LYS A 52 1.84 3.84 7.90
C LYS A 52 2.63 4.87 7.09
N PHE A 53 2.71 4.70 5.78
CA PHE A 53 3.39 5.65 4.88
C PHE A 53 2.71 7.03 4.88
N LEU A 54 1.37 7.06 4.79
CA LEU A 54 0.61 8.30 4.86
C LEU A 54 0.75 9.00 6.22
N ASN A 55 0.85 8.26 7.32
CA ASN A 55 1.11 8.84 8.64
C ASN A 55 2.52 9.45 8.74
N VAL A 56 3.53 8.84 8.10
CA VAL A 56 4.89 9.41 8.04
C VAL A 56 4.90 10.69 7.20
N LEU A 57 4.16 10.72 6.08
CA LEU A 57 4.02 11.89 5.22
C LEU A 57 3.18 13.01 5.87
N GLY A 58 2.03 12.68 6.44
CA GLY A 58 1.11 13.61 7.12
C GLY A 58 1.62 14.09 8.48
N GLY A 59 2.39 13.26 9.19
CA GLY A 59 3.14 13.67 10.37
C GLY A 59 4.25 14.68 10.04
N ALA A 60 4.78 14.68 8.82
CA ALA A 60 5.74 15.68 8.35
C ALA A 60 5.07 17.01 7.94
N THR A 61 3.76 17.04 7.68
CA THR A 61 3.02 18.26 7.33
C THR A 61 2.40 18.98 8.54
N ASN A 62 2.16 18.29 9.66
CA ASN A 62 1.61 18.89 10.90
C ASN A 62 2.68 19.49 11.84
N GLY A 63 3.93 19.61 11.40
CA GLY A 63 5.05 20.14 12.17
C GLY A 63 5.69 21.41 11.61
N ARG A 64 4.96 22.21 10.83
CA ARG A 64 5.40 23.54 10.35
C ARG A 64 4.29 24.57 10.47
#